data_AF-A0A8T5F7C2-F1
#
_entry.id   AF-A0A8T5F7C2-F1
#
_cell.length_a   1.000
_cell.length_b   1.000
_cell.length_c   1.000
_cell.angle_alpha   90.00
_cell.angle_beta   90.00
_cell.angle_gamma   90.00
#
_symmetry.space_group_name_H-M   'P 1'
#
loop_
_entity.id
_entity.type
_entity.pdbx_description
1 polymer ?
#
loop_
_entity_poly.entity_id
_entity_poly.type
_entity_poly.pdbx_seq_one_letter_code
_entity_poly.pdbx_strand_id
1 'polypeptide(L)' 'MSEFITIRVENNLKFMPVKDKMFYRRQKVMKYFVSGMSQLEISANLGISLATVERDIKHIRECLIIQNPLSGNKNPDMLL' A
#
# COMPACT_ATOMS: atom_id res chain seq x y z
N MET A 1 -5.45 2.95 20.47
CA MET A 1 -6.33 3.53 19.43
C MET A 1 -7.55 2.62 19.30
N SER A 2 -8.74 3.17 19.54
CA SER A 2 -9.99 2.41 19.75
C SER A 2 -10.63 1.96 18.43
N GLU A 3 -11.16 0.73 18.41
CA GLU A 3 -11.90 0.11 17.29
C GLU A 3 -13.07 0.97 16.78
N PHE A 4 -13.59 1.89 17.61
CA PHE A 4 -14.63 2.85 17.24
C PHE A 4 -14.21 3.84 16.14
N ILE A 5 -12.92 4.19 16.04
CA ILE A 5 -12.45 5.09 14.97
C ILE A 5 -12.52 4.39 13.62
N THR A 6 -12.19 3.10 13.59
CA THR A 6 -12.18 2.29 12.37
C THR A 6 -13.58 2.17 11.76
N ILE A 7 -14.61 1.90 12.57
CA ILE A 7 -15.99 1.70 12.10
C ILE A 7 -16.58 2.99 11.49
N ARG A 8 -16.23 4.17 12.02
CA ARG A 8 -16.77 5.46 11.54
C ARG A 8 -16.18 5.89 10.20
N VAL A 9 -14.97 5.43 9.85
CA VAL A 9 -14.30 5.75 8.58
C VAL A 9 -14.88 4.93 7.42
N GLU A 10 -15.25 3.67 7.64
CA GLU A 10 -15.75 2.80 6.55
C GLU A 10 -17.10 3.26 5.99
N ASN A 11 -17.98 3.83 6.83
CA ASN A 11 -19.29 4.35 6.40
C ASN A 11 -19.25 5.75 5.76
N ASN A 12 -18.12 6.47 5.79
CA ASN A 12 -17.99 7.84 5.25
C ASN A 12 -17.14 7.94 3.97
N LEU A 13 -16.69 6.81 3.41
CA LEU A 13 -15.93 6.77 2.16
C LEU A 13 -16.67 7.41 0.97
N LYS A 14 -17.99 7.61 1.03
CA LYS A 14 -18.76 8.25 -0.05
C LYS A 14 -18.37 9.72 -0.25
N PHE A 15 -18.09 10.46 0.82
CA PHE A 15 -17.89 11.93 0.78
C PHE A 15 -16.43 12.38 0.84
N MET A 16 -15.47 11.46 0.95
CA MET A 16 -14.05 11.84 0.97
C MET A 16 -13.56 12.34 -0.41
N PRO A 17 -12.69 13.36 -0.45
CA PRO A 17 -11.92 13.70 -1.63
C PRO A 17 -11.19 12.47 -2.21
N VAL A 18 -11.10 12.38 -3.53
CA VAL A 18 -10.49 11.22 -4.22
C VAL A 18 -9.06 10.96 -3.76
N LYS A 19 -8.29 12.02 -3.49
CA LYS A 19 -6.91 11.93 -2.96
C LYS A 19 -6.87 11.18 -1.64
N ASP A 20 -7.81 11.47 -0.75
CA ASP A 20 -7.84 10.83 0.57
C ASP A 20 -8.25 9.37 0.43
N LYS A 21 -9.26 9.04 -0.40
CA LYS A 21 -9.62 7.63 -0.68
C LYS A 21 -8.42 6.82 -1.18
N MET A 22 -7.61 7.39 -2.07
CA MET A 22 -6.40 6.72 -2.55
C MET A 22 -5.34 6.57 -1.46
N PHE A 23 -5.15 7.60 -0.62
CA PHE A 23 -4.23 7.52 0.52
C PHE A 23 -4.64 6.39 1.47
N TYR A 24 -5.91 6.33 1.88
CA TYR A 24 -6.41 5.27 2.76
C TYR A 24 -6.29 3.88 2.14
N ARG A 25 -6.58 3.74 0.83
CA ARG A 25 -6.38 2.48 0.12
C ARG A 25 -4.91 2.06 0.15
N ARG A 26 -3.98 2.97 -0.13
CA ARG A 26 -2.53 2.70 -0.08
C ARG A 26 -2.06 2.31 1.31
N GLN A 27 -2.61 2.91 2.38
CA GLN A 27 -2.32 2.49 3.75
C GLN A 27 -2.77 1.05 4.01
N LYS A 28 -3.97 0.67 3.56
CA LYS A 28 -4.46 -0.72 3.67
C LYS A 28 -3.59 -1.70 2.84
N VAL A 29 -3.23 -1.34 1.61
CA VAL A 29 -2.32 -2.13 0.74
C VAL A 29 -0.95 -2.30 1.40
N MET A 30 -0.36 -1.21 1.90
CA MET A 30 0.93 -1.21 2.59
C MET A 30 0.92 -2.18 3.78
N LYS A 31 -0.12 -2.12 4.63
CA LYS A 31 -0.25 -2.99 5.81
C LYS A 31 -0.16 -4.47 5.44
N TYR A 32 -0.88 -4.91 4.41
CA TYR A 32 -0.81 -6.31 3.97
C TYR A 32 0.51 -6.66 3.27
N PHE A 33 1.04 -5.74 2.45
CA PHE A 33 2.30 -5.93 1.76
C PHE A 33 3.47 -6.13 2.73
N VAL A 34 3.60 -5.29 3.77
CA VAL A 34 4.66 -5.45 4.78
C VAL A 34 4.46 -6.68 5.66
N SER A 35 3.25 -7.24 5.71
CA SER A 35 2.95 -8.50 6.39
C SER A 35 3.32 -9.74 5.56
N GLY A 36 3.87 -9.56 4.35
CA GLY A 36 4.31 -10.66 3.49
C GLY A 36 3.23 -11.24 2.57
N MET A 37 2.03 -10.64 2.53
CA MET A 37 0.93 -11.11 1.69
C MET A 37 1.21 -10.88 0.21
N SER A 38 0.83 -11.83 -0.65
CA SER A 38 0.98 -11.69 -2.10
C SER A 38 0.00 -10.66 -2.66
N GLN A 39 0.33 -10.06 -3.81
CA GLN A 39 -0.51 -9.02 -4.43
C GLN A 39 -1.90 -9.54 -4.81
N LEU A 40 -2.00 -10.83 -5.16
CA LEU A 40 -3.25 -11.50 -5.47
C LEU A 40 -4.13 -11.65 -4.22
N GLU A 41 -3.55 -12.08 -3.10
CA GLU A 41 -4.25 -12.15 -1.82
C GLU A 41 -4.70 -10.77 -1.33
N ILE A 42 -3.87 -9.73 -1.52
CA ILE A 42 -4.24 -8.34 -1.18
C ILE A 42 -5.44 -7.89 -2.03
N SER A 43 -5.42 -8.18 -3.33
CA SER A 43 -6.52 -7.88 -4.25
C SER A 43 -7.82 -8.53 -3.79
N ALA A 44 -7.77 -9.82 -3.42
CA ALA A 44 -8.93 -10.55 -2.90
C ALA A 44 -9.42 -9.98 -1.56
N ASN A 45 -8.52 -9.71 -0.60
CA ASN A 45 -8.88 -9.20 0.73
C ASN A 45 -9.47 -7.79 0.69
N LEU A 46 -9.02 -6.93 -0.23
CA LEU A 46 -9.48 -5.55 -0.34
C LEU A 46 -10.62 -5.35 -1.35
N GLY A 47 -10.96 -6.36 -2.14
CA GLY A 47 -11.99 -6.25 -3.18
C GLY A 47 -11.64 -5.23 -4.27
N ILE A 48 -10.35 -5.11 -4.61
CA ILE A 48 -9.86 -4.19 -5.67
C ILE A 48 -9.07 -4.98 -6.71
N SER A 49 -8.98 -4.47 -7.94
CA SER A 49 -8.27 -5.17 -9.01
C SER A 49 -6.78 -5.34 -8.72
N LEU A 50 -6.20 -6.46 -9.17
CA LEU A 50 -4.77 -6.73 -9.06
C LEU A 50 -3.92 -5.58 -9.64
N ALA A 51 -4.31 -5.07 -10.81
CA ALA A 51 -3.65 -3.91 -11.44
C ALA A 51 -3.67 -2.63 -10.57
N THR A 52 -4.68 -2.47 -9.70
CA THR A 52 -4.71 -1.37 -8.73
C THR A 52 -3.72 -1.60 -7.60
N VAL A 53 -3.66 -2.83 -7.08
CA VAL A 53 -2.68 -3.24 -6.05
C VAL A 53 -1.26 -3.03 -6.55
N GLU A 54 -0.94 -3.52 -7.76
CA GLU A 54 0.38 -3.37 -8.39
C GLU A 54 0.80 -1.89 -8.50
N ARG A 55 -0.11 -1.02 -8.96
CA ARG A 55 0.13 0.42 -9.08
C ARG A 55 0.37 1.09 -7.73
N ASP A 56 -0.39 0.70 -6.71
CA ASP A 56 -0.21 1.23 -5.36
C ASP A 56 1.09 0.73 -4.72
N ILE A 57 1.47 -0.54 -4.90
CA ILE A 57 2.75 -1.09 -4.44
C ILE A 57 3.93 -0.40 -5.13
N LYS A 58 3.84 -0.13 -6.43
CA LYS A 58 4.86 0.65 -7.15
C LYS A 58 5.04 2.02 -6.50
N HIS A 59 3.94 2.75 -6.25
CA HIS A 59 3.98 4.05 -5.60
C HIS A 59 4.56 3.98 -4.18
N ILE A 60 4.17 2.98 -3.40
CA ILE A 60 4.70 2.74 -2.05
C ILE A 60 6.22 2.55 -2.09
N ARG A 61 6.73 1.71 -3.02
CA ARG A 61 8.17 1.49 -3.20
C ARG A 61 8.91 2.77 -3.57
N GLU A 62 8.37 3.54 -4.51
CA GLU A 62 8.94 4.84 -4.91
C GLU A 62 9.03 5.79 -3.70
N CYS A 63 7.99 5.87 -2.87
CA CYS A 63 7.99 6.71 -1.67
C CYS A 63 9.01 6.24 -0.62
N LEU A 64 9.19 4.93 -0.43
CA LEU A 64 10.20 4.39 0.50
C LEU A 64 11.62 4.68 0.03
N ILE A 65 11.88 4.59 -1.27
CA ILE A 65 13.18 4.91 -1.87
C ILE A 65 13.52 6.39 -1.66
N ILE A 66 12.53 7.28 -1.85
CA ILE A 66 12.70 8.72 -1.65
C ILE A 66 12.99 9.06 -0.17
N GLN A 67 12.48 8.27 0.78
CA GLN A 67 12.71 8.47 2.21
C GLN A 67 14.03 7.89 2.73
N ASN A 68 14.74 7.09 1.92
CA ASN A 68 16.04 6.54 2.30
C ASN A 68 17.10 6.80 1.21
N PRO A 69 17.57 8.04 1.04
CA PRO A 69 18.56 8.38 0.01
C PRO A 69 19.97 7.78 0.24
N LEU A 70 20.18 6.93 1.26
CA LEU A 70 21.51 6.40 1.62
C LEU A 70 21.67 4.85 1.57
N SER A 71 20.74 4.09 0.99
CA SER A 71 21.04 2.68 0.63
C SER A 71 21.50 2.55 -0.82
N GLY A 72 22.58 3.25 -1.15
CA GLY A 72 23.33 3.03 -2.36
C GLY A 72 24.33 1.90 -2.15
N ASN A 73 23.95 0.66 -2.48
CA ASN A 73 24.93 -0.33 -2.90
C ASN A 73 24.34 -1.17 -4.03
N LYS A 74 24.49 -0.67 -5.25
CA LYS A 74 24.27 -1.42 -6.49
C LYS A 74 25.50 -2.30 -6.69
N ASN A 75 25.54 -3.48 -6.08
CA ASN A 75 26.49 -4.50 -6.47
C ASN A 75 25.74 -5.54 -7.33
N PRO A 76 25.94 -5.56 -8.67
CA PRO A 76 25.19 -6.43 -9.57
C PRO A 76 25.66 -7.90 -9.57
N ASP A 77 26.68 -8.27 -8.78
CA ASP A 77 27.36 -9.57 -8.89
C ASP A 77 26.90 -10.67 -7.93
N MET A 78 25.61 -10.72 -7.55
CA MET A 78 25.05 -11.90 -6.84
C MET A 78 23.80 -12.47 -7.53
N LEU A 79 23.91 -12.66 -8.84
CA LEU A 79 23.11 -13.64 -9.58
C LEU A 79 24.05 -14.70 -10.17
N LEU A 80 24.42 -15.68 -9.34
CA LEU A 80 24.68 -17.08 -9.71
C LEU A 80 24.25 -17.98 -8.54
#